data_AF-A0A1F3SEG4-F1
#
_entry.id   AF-A0A1F3SEG4-F1
#
_cell.length_a   1.000
_cell.length_b   1.000
_cell.length_c   1.000
_cell.angle_alpha   90.00
_cell.angle_beta   90.00
_cell.angle_gamma   90.00
#
_symmetry.space_group_name_H-M   'P 1'
#
loop_
_entity.id
_entity.type
_entity.pdbx_description
1 polymer ?
#
loop_
_entity_poly.entity_id
_entity_poly.type
_entity_poly.pdbx_seq_one_letter_code
_entity_poly.pdbx_strand_id
1 'polypeptide(L)'
;MEIITGHLSGYLLLCLSRPETLNLLKQFQVVTFMKTLIFLALAWTSFWSGEAYTARTPDWSVVVYAGTDEEDLAHHTEPLLEKLINQQFIPAEVELLMQQDSYGLEPGRRIVKRGNVVSRSSVPETDSADSAALNSFLSWAKSVKRGRHTLFLIIGHSWGWKGIIQDFSIPGAPDTDSMMPVRVFAKTLQDSQLSPEVIFFDSCVTGNAEFIDEFSGTIPYFVASQRETPYAGLPFRPLLKFLSSRPSPLDLAKAIPGMYVSAFARDGEMSAEEGEYGVVTTVSIDMRKWENFVLSFKELVGSLRDHNFRETLRAEPMKFAAFTDMDFNIDLIEFLKRISSQELLKKLIYNSAESPDSVLTLDRGDFQLLIQADEILWQNLSSEKFLEDARSRFLEMNKDLITSPENFTFKIKIRHRKPYLEISPRGPETLQLRPWLPGSRKVIVVQNNVKRSLVRDRDYISLKDFPQSSFLIASATTQGAPFIHGIGLNLNPLMDENEERGLDPLTGLRGPYFYEMTSWNRRVGWGDLIHLNR
;
A
#
# COMPACT_ATOMS: atom_id res chain seq x y z
N MET A 1 34.62 -16.95 -23.40
CA MET A 1 35.37 -15.86 -24.07
C MET A 1 36.40 -16.43 -25.05
N GLU A 2 37.20 -17.43 -24.64
CA GLU A 2 38.21 -18.09 -25.51
C GLU A 2 37.66 -18.77 -26.78
N ILE A 3 36.46 -19.34 -26.73
CA ILE A 3 35.84 -20.02 -27.90
C ILE A 3 35.40 -19.03 -28.99
N ILE A 4 34.92 -17.83 -28.62
CA ILE A 4 34.44 -16.82 -29.57
C ILE A 4 35.62 -16.09 -30.22
N THR A 5 36.69 -15.81 -29.46
CA THR A 5 37.93 -15.23 -29.99
C THR A 5 38.67 -16.18 -30.95
N GLY A 6 38.54 -17.49 -30.76
CA GLY A 6 39.09 -18.50 -31.68
C GLY A 6 38.37 -18.55 -33.03
N HIS A 7 37.04 -18.43 -33.05
CA HIS A 7 36.27 -18.49 -34.30
C HIS A 7 36.37 -17.22 -35.14
N LEU A 8 36.47 -16.04 -34.52
CA LEU A 8 36.65 -14.77 -35.24
C LEU A 8 38.05 -14.62 -35.85
N SER A 9 39.10 -15.09 -35.16
CA SER A 9 40.46 -15.06 -35.70
C SER A 9 40.63 -16.01 -36.89
N GLY A 10 40.02 -17.19 -36.85
CA GLY A 10 40.00 -18.15 -37.96
C GLY A 10 39.28 -17.62 -39.21
N TYR A 11 38.13 -16.95 -39.05
CA TYR A 11 37.39 -16.37 -40.17
C TYR A 11 38.13 -15.19 -40.83
N LEU A 12 38.80 -14.35 -40.04
CA LEU A 12 39.60 -13.25 -40.60
C LEU A 12 40.79 -13.76 -41.42
N LEU A 13 41.48 -14.79 -40.93
CA LEU A 13 42.59 -15.44 -41.64
C LEU A 13 42.14 -16.13 -42.94
N LEU A 14 40.95 -16.72 -42.94
CA LEU A 14 40.35 -17.35 -44.14
C LEU A 14 39.91 -16.34 -45.21
N CYS A 15 39.44 -15.15 -44.80
CA CYS A 15 39.08 -14.09 -45.74
C CYS A 15 40.30 -13.39 -46.35
N LEU A 16 41.40 -13.29 -45.61
CA LEU A 16 42.64 -12.64 -46.04
C LEU A 16 43.55 -13.53 -46.91
N SER A 17 43.32 -14.83 -46.96
CA SER A 17 44.09 -15.78 -47.79
C SER A 17 43.60 -15.91 -49.23
N ARG A 18 42.45 -15.31 -49.58
CA ARG A 18 41.92 -15.35 -50.95
C ARG A 18 42.57 -14.27 -51.84
N PRO A 19 43.07 -14.63 -53.04
CA PRO A 19 43.73 -13.69 -53.95
C PRO A 19 42.84 -12.50 -54.38
N GLU A 20 41.52 -12.69 -54.48
CA GLU A 20 40.60 -11.63 -54.87
C GLU A 20 40.49 -10.52 -53.79
N THR A 21 40.53 -10.90 -52.50
CA THR A 21 40.49 -9.96 -51.37
C THR A 21 41.75 -9.09 -51.32
N LEU A 22 42.90 -9.67 -51.68
CA LEU A 22 44.20 -8.98 -51.73
C LEU A 22 44.27 -7.92 -52.84
N ASN A 23 43.57 -8.11 -53.96
CA ASN A 23 43.50 -7.12 -55.04
C ASN A 23 42.54 -5.97 -54.73
N LEU A 24 41.43 -6.24 -54.02
CA LEU A 24 40.54 -5.20 -53.48
C LEU A 24 41.23 -4.33 -52.41
N LEU A 25 42.06 -4.92 -51.55
CA LEU A 25 42.86 -4.22 -50.55
C LEU A 25 44.01 -3.38 -51.13
N LYS A 26 44.41 -3.62 -52.39
CA LYS A 26 45.38 -2.77 -53.10
C LYS A 26 44.75 -1.50 -53.70
N GLN A 27 43.44 -1.54 -54.00
CA GLN A 27 42.71 -0.38 -54.53
C GLN A 27 42.14 0.52 -53.42
N PHE A 28 41.78 -0.07 -52.28
CA PHE A 28 41.53 0.71 -51.07
C PHE A 28 42.87 1.10 -50.44
N GLN A 29 43.13 2.41 -50.29
CA GLN A 29 44.31 2.88 -49.54
C GLN A 29 44.35 2.15 -48.20
N VAL A 30 45.35 1.27 -48.01
CA VAL A 30 45.52 0.39 -46.85
C VAL A 30 45.36 1.15 -45.52
N VAL A 31 45.72 2.44 -45.53
CA VAL A 31 45.56 3.38 -44.42
C VAL A 31 44.10 3.59 -44.01
N THR A 32 43.17 3.71 -44.95
CA THR A 32 41.75 3.97 -44.67
C THR A 32 41.05 2.74 -44.09
N PHE A 33 41.39 1.55 -44.59
CA PHE A 33 40.87 0.28 -44.08
C PHE A 33 41.39 0.02 -42.65
N MET A 34 42.70 0.20 -42.42
CA MET A 34 43.30 0.08 -41.10
C MET A 34 42.72 1.10 -40.10
N LYS A 35 42.51 2.35 -40.51
CA LYS A 35 41.86 3.36 -39.67
C LYS A 35 40.43 2.95 -39.30
N THR A 36 39.66 2.39 -40.24
CA THR A 36 38.29 1.95 -39.98
C THR A 36 38.25 0.75 -39.04
N LEU A 37 39.17 -0.22 -39.20
CA LEU A 37 39.33 -1.35 -38.28
C LEU A 37 39.77 -0.91 -36.88
N ILE A 38 40.68 0.05 -36.79
CA ILE A 38 41.08 0.64 -35.49
C ILE A 38 39.92 1.41 -34.88
N PHE A 39 39.14 2.17 -35.66
CA PHE A 39 37.97 2.88 -35.17
C PHE A 39 36.88 1.91 -34.69
N LEU A 40 36.63 0.83 -35.43
CA LEU A 40 35.69 -0.21 -35.04
C LEU A 40 36.20 -1.00 -33.85
N ALA A 41 37.49 -1.32 -33.76
CA ALA A 41 38.08 -1.98 -32.60
C ALA A 41 38.04 -1.06 -31.37
N LEU A 42 38.34 0.23 -31.51
CA LEU A 42 38.24 1.22 -30.44
C LEU A 42 36.79 1.44 -30.00
N ALA A 43 35.86 1.57 -30.95
CA ALA A 43 34.43 1.66 -30.69
C ALA A 43 33.90 0.37 -30.04
N TRP A 44 34.34 -0.81 -30.47
CA TRP A 44 33.99 -2.09 -29.87
C TRP A 44 34.58 -2.21 -28.48
N THR A 45 35.84 -1.80 -28.27
CA THR A 45 36.43 -1.75 -26.93
C THR A 45 35.80 -0.69 -26.05
N SER A 46 35.18 0.37 -26.56
CA SER A 46 34.41 1.32 -25.73
C SER A 46 32.95 0.88 -25.53
N PHE A 47 32.44 -0.02 -26.38
CA PHE A 47 31.16 -0.71 -26.17
C PHE A 47 31.29 -1.93 -25.23
N TRP A 48 32.50 -2.51 -25.12
CA TRP A 48 32.80 -3.71 -24.31
C TRP A 48 33.76 -3.48 -23.12
N SER A 49 34.56 -2.41 -23.12
CA SER A 49 34.85 -1.72 -21.87
C SER A 49 33.54 -1.06 -21.49
N GLY A 50 32.58 -1.88 -21.05
CA GLY A 50 31.55 -1.37 -20.17
C GLY A 50 32.34 -0.56 -19.17
N GLU A 51 32.13 0.76 -19.19
CA GLU A 51 32.66 1.68 -18.18
C GLU A 51 32.62 0.85 -16.92
N ALA A 52 33.81 0.50 -16.40
CA ALA A 52 33.90 -0.30 -15.20
C ALA A 52 32.94 0.39 -14.27
N TYR A 53 31.78 -0.22 -14.02
CA TYR A 53 30.66 0.43 -13.40
C TYR A 53 31.21 0.68 -12.03
N THR A 54 31.82 1.85 -11.81
CA THR A 54 32.74 2.06 -10.70
C THR A 54 31.84 1.97 -9.51
N ALA A 55 31.83 0.80 -8.88
CA ALA A 55 30.64 0.18 -8.30
C ALA A 55 29.93 1.19 -7.42
N ARG A 56 29.03 1.97 -8.03
CA ARG A 56 28.51 3.14 -7.36
C ARG A 56 27.58 2.54 -6.33
N THR A 57 27.91 2.75 -5.07
CA THR A 57 27.08 2.30 -3.96
C THR A 57 25.64 2.75 -4.26
N PRO A 58 24.68 1.82 -4.38
CA PRO A 58 23.29 2.18 -4.58
C PRO A 58 22.85 3.16 -3.51
N ASP A 59 21.91 4.01 -3.85
CA ASP A 59 21.28 4.87 -2.86
C ASP A 59 20.31 4.06 -1.99
N TRP A 60 19.55 3.17 -2.62
CA TRP A 60 18.50 2.38 -2.00
C TRP A 60 18.74 0.89 -2.16
N SER A 61 18.62 0.14 -1.06
CA SER A 61 18.33 -1.29 -1.07
C SER A 61 16.84 -1.48 -0.83
N VAL A 62 16.13 -2.01 -1.83
CA VAL A 62 14.76 -2.51 -1.66
C VAL A 62 14.88 -3.96 -1.20
N VAL A 63 14.51 -4.21 0.05
CA VAL A 63 14.56 -5.53 0.69
C VAL A 63 13.13 -6.07 0.71
N VAL A 64 12.90 -7.28 0.20
CA VAL A 64 11.57 -7.88 0.08
C VAL A 64 11.55 -9.23 0.79
N TYR A 65 10.65 -9.41 1.75
CA TYR A 65 10.31 -10.71 2.31
C TYR A 65 8.91 -11.06 1.83
N ALA A 66 8.81 -12.06 0.96
CA ALA A 66 7.57 -12.48 0.33
C ALA A 66 7.24 -13.91 0.74
N GLY A 67 6.26 -14.07 1.62
CA GLY A 67 5.62 -15.34 1.91
C GLY A 67 4.32 -15.40 1.14
N THR A 68 4.35 -16.01 -0.04
CA THR A 68 3.18 -16.14 -0.94
C THR A 68 2.66 -17.56 -0.97
N ASP A 69 2.87 -18.31 0.11
CA ASP A 69 2.56 -19.72 0.18
C ASP A 69 1.07 -19.98 0.46
N GLU A 70 0.23 -19.50 -0.46
CA GLU A 70 -1.22 -19.68 -0.55
C GLU A 70 -1.60 -19.61 -2.03
N GLU A 71 -2.47 -20.51 -2.50
CA GLU A 71 -2.71 -20.73 -3.93
C GLU A 71 -3.19 -19.45 -4.65
N ASP A 72 -4.18 -18.75 -4.09
CA ASP A 72 -4.75 -17.56 -4.71
C ASP A 72 -3.74 -16.40 -4.73
N LEU A 73 -3.10 -16.11 -3.61
CA LEU A 73 -2.06 -15.08 -3.51
C LEU A 73 -0.89 -15.38 -4.46
N ALA A 74 -0.41 -16.62 -4.51
CA ALA A 74 0.66 -17.01 -5.43
C ALA A 74 0.28 -16.81 -6.88
N HIS A 75 -0.94 -17.20 -7.26
CA HIS A 75 -1.44 -17.08 -8.63
C HIS A 75 -1.37 -15.64 -9.16
N HIS A 76 -1.64 -14.66 -8.29
CA HIS A 76 -1.64 -13.25 -8.65
C HIS A 76 -0.27 -12.57 -8.46
N THR A 77 0.40 -12.81 -7.33
CA THR A 77 1.61 -12.07 -6.95
C THR A 77 2.88 -12.62 -7.60
N GLU A 78 3.05 -13.94 -7.70
CA GLU A 78 4.30 -14.52 -8.20
C GLU A 78 4.62 -14.16 -9.66
N PRO A 79 3.65 -14.13 -10.61
CA PRO A 79 3.94 -13.68 -11.97
C PRO A 79 4.47 -12.25 -12.03
N LEU A 80 4.01 -11.37 -11.13
CA LEU A 80 4.46 -9.98 -11.06
C LEU A 80 5.86 -9.87 -10.44
N LEU A 81 6.15 -10.67 -9.41
CA LEU A 81 7.51 -10.80 -8.87
C LEU A 81 8.48 -11.35 -9.92
N GLU A 82 8.10 -12.38 -10.68
CA GLU A 82 8.93 -12.91 -11.77
C GLU A 82 9.12 -11.90 -12.91
N LYS A 83 8.11 -11.09 -13.23
CA LYS A 83 8.23 -9.97 -14.18
C LYS A 83 9.22 -8.92 -13.66
N LEU A 84 9.15 -8.56 -12.37
CA LEU A 84 10.12 -7.69 -11.72
C LEU A 84 11.54 -8.28 -11.78
N ILE A 85 11.71 -9.56 -11.45
CA ILE A 85 13.00 -10.23 -11.36
C ILE A 85 13.61 -10.46 -12.74
N ASN A 86 12.82 -10.79 -13.76
CA ASN A 86 13.36 -11.18 -15.08
C ASN A 86 13.32 -10.08 -16.13
N GLN A 87 12.35 -9.15 -16.06
CA GLN A 87 12.07 -8.23 -17.16
C GLN A 87 12.32 -6.76 -16.79
N GLN A 88 12.06 -6.38 -15.54
CA GLN A 88 12.19 -4.99 -15.12
C GLN A 88 13.66 -4.58 -14.90
N PHE A 89 14.12 -3.52 -15.54
CA PHE A 89 15.45 -2.95 -15.28
C PHE A 89 15.49 -2.27 -13.90
N ILE A 90 16.53 -2.56 -13.11
CA ILE A 90 16.79 -1.89 -11.82
C ILE A 90 17.81 -0.76 -12.02
N PRO A 91 17.49 0.52 -11.77
CA PRO A 91 18.42 1.65 -11.90
C PRO A 91 19.70 1.48 -11.07
N ALA A 92 20.79 2.16 -11.46
CA ALA A 92 22.10 2.09 -10.77
C ALA A 92 22.02 2.49 -9.28
N GLU A 93 21.12 3.41 -8.97
CA GLU A 93 20.81 3.94 -7.65
C GLU A 93 20.08 2.94 -6.75
N VAL A 94 19.62 1.81 -7.30
CA VAL A 94 18.76 0.88 -6.59
C VAL A 94 19.34 -0.53 -6.71
N GLU A 95 19.17 -1.31 -5.65
CA GLU A 95 19.28 -2.76 -5.73
C GLU A 95 18.05 -3.40 -5.11
N LEU A 96 17.74 -4.62 -5.56
CA LEU A 96 16.66 -5.44 -5.03
C LEU A 96 17.26 -6.67 -4.36
N LEU A 97 16.92 -6.87 -3.10
CA LEU A 97 17.23 -8.07 -2.31
C LEU A 97 15.91 -8.71 -1.93
N MET A 98 15.70 -9.98 -2.26
CA MET A 98 14.42 -10.64 -2.00
C MET A 98 14.64 -12.05 -1.48
N GLN A 99 13.83 -12.44 -0.50
CA GLN A 99 13.54 -13.85 -0.24
C GLN A 99 12.08 -14.08 -0.58
N GLN A 100 11.86 -15.07 -1.44
CA GLN A 100 10.54 -15.49 -1.88
C GLN A 100 10.33 -16.93 -1.47
N ASP A 101 9.27 -17.15 -0.70
CA ASP A 101 8.69 -18.44 -0.38
C ASP A 101 7.43 -18.58 -1.21
N SER A 102 7.46 -19.53 -2.14
CA SER A 102 6.46 -19.66 -3.21
C SER A 102 5.46 -20.74 -2.82
N TYR A 103 4.29 -20.75 -3.45
CA TYR A 103 3.28 -21.76 -3.12
C TYR A 103 3.75 -23.20 -3.33
N GLY A 104 3.55 -24.03 -2.30
CA GLY A 104 3.90 -25.44 -2.25
C GLY A 104 5.28 -25.69 -1.65
N LEU A 105 5.66 -26.97 -1.53
CA LEU A 105 6.89 -27.40 -0.83
C LEU A 105 8.19 -27.23 -1.64
N GLU A 106 8.24 -26.27 -2.56
CA GLU A 106 9.40 -26.02 -3.41
C GLU A 106 10.39 -25.10 -2.70
N PRO A 107 11.70 -25.43 -2.66
CA PRO A 107 12.67 -24.63 -1.93
C PRO A 107 12.59 -23.13 -2.23
N GLY A 108 12.43 -22.32 -1.18
CA GLY A 108 12.47 -20.86 -1.27
C GLY A 108 13.71 -20.31 -1.98
N ARG A 109 13.67 -19.03 -2.38
CA ARG A 109 14.70 -18.41 -3.22
C ARG A 109 15.15 -17.08 -2.65
N ARG A 110 16.47 -16.91 -2.56
CA ARG A 110 17.12 -15.61 -2.34
C ARG A 110 17.60 -15.03 -3.66
N ILE A 111 17.25 -13.77 -3.90
CA ILE A 111 17.48 -13.06 -5.15
C ILE A 111 18.20 -11.74 -4.86
N VAL A 112 19.24 -11.48 -5.65
CA VAL A 112 19.91 -10.18 -5.69
C VAL A 112 19.83 -9.67 -7.12
N LYS A 113 19.23 -8.50 -7.33
CA LYS A 113 19.13 -7.87 -8.65
C LYS A 113 19.73 -6.47 -8.67
N ARG A 114 20.60 -6.23 -9.65
CA ARG A 114 21.31 -4.97 -9.89
C ARG A 114 21.41 -4.72 -11.40
N GLY A 115 20.81 -3.65 -11.92
CA GLY A 115 20.66 -3.51 -13.37
C GLY A 115 19.82 -4.65 -13.95
N ASN A 116 20.39 -5.33 -14.95
CA ASN A 116 19.86 -6.56 -15.53
C ASN A 116 20.47 -7.84 -14.95
N VAL A 117 21.44 -7.72 -14.02
CA VAL A 117 22.11 -8.87 -13.43
C VAL A 117 21.27 -9.41 -12.28
N VAL A 118 20.94 -10.69 -12.36
CA VAL A 118 20.18 -11.42 -11.33
C VAL A 118 21.07 -12.55 -10.80
N SER A 119 21.24 -12.61 -9.48
CA SER A 119 21.84 -13.75 -8.79
C SER A 119 20.78 -14.44 -7.95
N ARG A 120 20.72 -15.77 -8.02
CA ARG A 120 19.77 -16.60 -7.28
C ARG A 120 20.50 -17.64 -6.45
N SER A 121 20.00 -17.90 -5.26
CA SER A 121 20.40 -19.04 -4.43
C SER A 121 19.14 -19.66 -3.83
N SER A 122 19.03 -20.99 -3.91
CA SER A 122 17.99 -21.72 -3.19
C SER A 122 18.25 -21.67 -1.69
N VAL A 123 17.18 -21.55 -0.92
CA VAL A 123 17.11 -21.80 0.51
C VAL A 123 16.16 -22.98 0.74
N PRO A 124 16.31 -23.74 1.84
CA PRO A 124 15.33 -24.78 2.17
C PRO A 124 13.93 -24.18 2.30
N GLU A 125 12.92 -25.00 2.04
CA GLU A 125 11.54 -24.70 2.43
C GLU A 125 11.47 -24.52 3.96
N THR A 126 10.80 -23.46 4.40
CA THR A 126 10.67 -23.10 5.81
C THR A 126 9.35 -22.40 6.04
N ASP A 127 8.74 -22.56 7.21
CA ASP A 127 7.64 -21.71 7.64
C ASP A 127 8.04 -20.21 7.57
N SER A 128 7.48 -19.47 6.62
CA SER A 128 7.72 -18.05 6.40
C SER A 128 7.27 -17.18 7.57
N ALA A 129 6.34 -17.68 8.38
CA ALA A 129 5.88 -17.08 9.63
C ALA A 129 6.77 -17.44 10.84
N ASP A 130 7.81 -18.27 10.66
CA ASP A 130 8.81 -18.57 11.69
C ASP A 130 9.82 -17.42 11.86
N SER A 131 10.01 -16.98 13.10
CA SER A 131 10.95 -15.91 13.46
C SER A 131 12.41 -16.21 13.09
N ALA A 132 12.82 -17.48 13.07
CA ALA A 132 14.13 -17.94 12.67
C ALA A 132 14.33 -17.85 11.14
N ALA A 133 13.29 -18.12 10.35
CA ALA A 133 13.31 -17.92 8.90
C ALA A 133 13.50 -16.42 8.58
N LEU A 134 12.72 -15.55 9.24
CA LEU A 134 12.88 -14.10 9.15
C LEU A 134 14.27 -13.64 9.60
N ASN A 135 14.77 -14.11 10.75
CA ASN A 135 16.09 -13.72 11.24
C ASN A 135 17.22 -14.14 10.28
N SER A 136 17.12 -15.35 9.70
CA SER A 136 18.03 -15.84 8.67
C SER A 136 18.03 -14.92 7.45
N PHE A 137 16.84 -14.51 6.99
CA PHE A 137 16.68 -13.57 5.90
C PHE A 137 17.28 -12.20 6.21
N LEU A 138 16.93 -11.59 7.35
CA LEU A 138 17.41 -10.26 7.73
C LEU A 138 18.93 -10.22 7.87
N SER A 139 19.53 -11.28 8.41
CA SER A 139 20.98 -11.45 8.53
C SER A 139 21.65 -11.54 7.15
N TRP A 140 21.06 -12.32 6.24
CA TRP A 140 21.53 -12.40 4.86
C TRP A 140 21.41 -11.05 4.15
N ALA A 141 20.25 -10.40 4.21
CA ALA A 141 20.00 -9.11 3.56
C ALA A 141 21.00 -8.07 4.05
N LYS A 142 21.24 -8.00 5.37
CA LYS A 142 22.26 -7.13 5.96
C LYS A 142 23.66 -7.40 5.41
N SER A 143 24.04 -8.67 5.22
CA SER A 143 25.37 -9.03 4.73
C SER A 143 25.59 -8.66 3.26
N VAL A 144 24.52 -8.56 2.47
CA VAL A 144 24.58 -8.34 1.02
C VAL A 144 24.25 -6.90 0.61
N LYS A 145 23.50 -6.16 1.45
CA LYS A 145 23.07 -4.79 1.15
C LYS A 145 24.25 -3.85 0.94
N ARG A 146 24.10 -2.98 -0.04
CA ARG A 146 25.03 -1.92 -0.41
C ARG A 146 24.35 -0.55 -0.35
N GLY A 147 23.03 -0.48 -0.44
CA GLY A 147 22.26 0.75 -0.37
C GLY A 147 22.53 1.56 0.90
N ARG A 148 22.59 2.88 0.76
CA ARG A 148 22.69 3.82 1.90
C ARG A 148 21.41 3.79 2.74
N HIS A 149 20.28 3.71 2.06
CA HIS A 149 18.95 3.61 2.64
C HIS A 149 18.35 2.23 2.37
N THR A 150 17.42 1.83 3.22
CA THR A 150 16.70 0.57 3.13
C THR A 150 15.21 0.80 3.22
N LEU A 151 14.52 0.38 2.16
CA LEU A 151 13.09 0.15 2.14
C LEU A 151 12.87 -1.34 2.39
N PHE A 152 12.18 -1.71 3.47
CA PHE A 152 11.80 -3.08 3.75
C PHE A 152 10.33 -3.30 3.39
N LEU A 153 10.08 -4.20 2.44
CA LEU A 153 8.77 -4.59 1.94
C LEU A 153 8.41 -5.98 2.45
N ILE A 154 7.20 -6.12 2.95
CA ILE A 154 6.63 -7.38 3.39
C ILE A 154 5.44 -7.68 2.49
N ILE A 155 5.46 -8.84 1.86
CA ILE A 155 4.41 -9.32 0.97
C ILE A 155 3.89 -10.63 1.54
N GLY A 156 2.57 -10.75 1.68
CA GLY A 156 1.92 -11.92 2.23
C GLY A 156 0.52 -11.58 2.74
N HIS A 157 -0.21 -12.59 3.23
CA HIS A 157 -1.46 -12.34 3.95
C HIS A 157 -1.20 -11.68 5.31
N SER A 158 -2.14 -10.87 5.75
CA SER A 158 -2.16 -10.33 7.11
C SER A 158 -3.58 -10.20 7.62
N TRP A 159 -3.71 -10.42 8.92
CA TRP A 159 -4.95 -10.33 9.67
C TRP A 159 -4.83 -9.22 10.73
N GLY A 160 -4.10 -8.17 10.39
CA GLY A 160 -3.77 -7.08 11.30
C GLY A 160 -3.04 -7.58 12.54
N TRP A 161 -3.51 -7.17 13.73
CA TRP A 161 -2.87 -7.51 15.00
C TRP A 161 -2.88 -9.01 15.31
N LYS A 162 -3.73 -9.80 14.65
CA LYS A 162 -3.82 -11.26 14.83
C LYS A 162 -2.57 -11.97 14.30
N GLY A 163 -1.94 -11.44 13.24
CA GLY A 163 -0.73 -12.01 12.67
C GLY A 163 -0.45 -11.55 11.24
N ILE A 164 0.74 -11.89 10.74
CA ILE A 164 1.21 -11.58 9.38
C ILE A 164 1.93 -12.77 8.75
N ILE A 165 2.08 -12.70 7.42
CA ILE A 165 2.84 -13.65 6.60
C ILE A 165 2.28 -15.05 6.84
N GLN A 166 1.00 -15.23 6.51
CA GLN A 166 0.38 -16.53 6.64
C GLN A 166 1.06 -17.53 5.71
N ASP A 167 1.39 -18.69 6.25
CA ASP A 167 2.04 -19.79 5.56
C ASP A 167 1.10 -21.01 5.62
N PHE A 168 0.83 -21.63 4.46
CA PHE A 168 -0.09 -22.77 4.37
C PHE A 168 0.61 -24.12 4.08
N SER A 169 1.92 -24.12 3.82
CA SER A 169 2.70 -25.29 3.42
C SER A 169 3.89 -25.52 4.34
N ILE A 170 3.64 -25.60 5.65
CA ILE A 170 4.67 -25.82 6.66
C ILE A 170 5.36 -27.20 6.50
N PRO A 171 6.70 -27.25 6.34
CA PRO A 171 7.43 -28.51 6.26
C PRO A 171 7.21 -29.43 7.46
N GLY A 172 6.66 -30.61 7.18
CA GLY A 172 6.41 -31.63 8.21
C GLY A 172 5.13 -31.44 9.02
N ALA A 173 4.32 -30.42 8.70
CA ALA A 173 3.00 -30.18 9.30
C ALA A 173 1.94 -29.90 8.20
N PRO A 174 1.64 -30.89 7.33
CA PRO A 174 0.59 -30.73 6.33
C PRO A 174 -0.76 -30.42 7.00
N ASP A 175 -1.61 -29.66 6.32
CA ASP A 175 -2.92 -29.21 6.81
C ASP A 175 -2.87 -28.26 8.02
N THR A 176 -1.71 -27.67 8.31
CA THR A 176 -1.54 -26.64 9.34
C THR A 176 -1.11 -25.33 8.67
N ASP A 177 -1.73 -24.23 9.07
CA ASP A 177 -1.26 -22.89 8.73
C ASP A 177 -0.56 -22.24 9.93
N SER A 178 0.30 -21.26 9.65
CA SER A 178 0.94 -20.43 10.67
C SER A 178 0.79 -18.96 10.32
N MET A 179 0.88 -18.12 11.34
CA MET A 179 1.00 -16.68 11.18
C MET A 179 1.97 -16.14 12.21
N MET A 180 2.83 -15.21 11.80
CA MET A 180 3.77 -14.58 12.72
C MET A 180 3.06 -13.53 13.55
N PRO A 181 3.11 -13.58 14.90
CA PRO A 181 2.60 -12.49 15.71
C PRO A 181 3.39 -11.21 15.45
N VAL A 182 2.69 -10.09 15.29
CA VAL A 182 3.29 -8.80 14.89
C VAL A 182 4.44 -8.37 15.81
N ARG A 183 4.30 -8.60 17.12
CA ARG A 183 5.34 -8.33 18.12
C ARG A 183 6.60 -9.19 17.95
N VAL A 184 6.45 -10.45 17.51
CA VAL A 184 7.59 -11.33 17.22
C VAL A 184 8.33 -10.77 16.02
N PHE A 185 7.61 -10.40 14.96
CA PHE A 185 8.21 -9.74 13.79
C PHE A 185 8.95 -8.45 14.18
N ALA A 186 8.29 -7.56 14.92
CA ALA A 186 8.87 -6.29 15.34
C ALA A 186 10.12 -6.48 16.19
N LYS A 187 10.10 -7.45 17.12
CA LYS A 187 11.25 -7.81 17.95
C LYS A 187 12.40 -8.40 17.13
N THR A 188 12.12 -9.35 16.22
CA THR A 188 13.12 -9.93 15.33
C THR A 188 13.75 -8.85 14.43
N LEU A 189 12.95 -7.91 13.93
CA LEU A 189 13.45 -6.78 13.16
C LEU A 189 14.32 -5.84 14.00
N GLN A 190 13.91 -5.54 15.24
CA GLN A 190 14.66 -4.70 16.17
C GLN A 190 16.02 -5.33 16.55
N ASP A 191 16.04 -6.64 16.77
CA ASP A 191 17.26 -7.39 17.08
C ASP A 191 18.16 -7.55 15.85
N SER A 192 17.58 -7.44 14.65
CA SER A 192 18.33 -7.44 13.41
C SER A 192 19.16 -6.17 13.27
N GLN A 193 20.32 -6.29 12.64
CA GLN A 193 21.14 -5.14 12.29
C GLN A 193 20.75 -4.51 10.93
N LEU A 194 19.63 -4.92 10.33
CA LEU A 194 19.21 -4.42 9.00
C LEU A 194 18.91 -2.92 9.04
N SER A 195 18.19 -2.49 10.09
CA SER A 195 17.79 -1.11 10.40
C SER A 195 17.17 -0.37 9.21
N PRO A 196 15.99 -0.80 8.71
CA PRO A 196 15.32 -0.11 7.62
C PRO A 196 14.83 1.28 8.04
N GLU A 197 14.95 2.27 7.15
CA GLU A 197 14.40 3.61 7.38
C GLU A 197 12.93 3.72 7.00
N VAL A 198 12.47 2.90 6.06
CA VAL A 198 11.06 2.80 5.66
C VAL A 198 10.66 1.33 5.66
N ILE A 199 9.54 1.01 6.30
CA ILE A 199 8.88 -0.29 6.18
C ILE A 199 7.54 -0.11 5.49
N PHE A 200 7.20 -0.99 4.57
CA PHE A 200 5.88 -1.06 3.97
C PHE A 200 5.36 -2.50 4.05
N PHE A 201 4.22 -2.65 4.72
CA PHE A 201 3.43 -3.87 4.69
C PHE A 201 2.48 -3.82 3.51
N ASP A 202 2.84 -4.54 2.46
CA ASP A 202 2.00 -4.78 1.30
C ASP A 202 1.12 -6.01 1.57
N SER A 203 0.32 -5.87 2.61
CA SER A 203 -0.55 -6.90 3.16
C SER A 203 -1.76 -6.26 3.85
N CYS A 204 -2.86 -7.03 3.88
CA CYS A 204 -4.16 -6.57 4.34
C CYS A 204 -4.14 -6.10 5.79
N VAL A 205 -4.88 -5.03 6.09
CA VAL A 205 -5.30 -4.65 7.45
C VAL A 205 -4.16 -4.33 8.44
N THR A 206 -3.00 -3.93 7.92
CA THR A 206 -1.80 -3.58 8.71
C THR A 206 -1.75 -2.14 9.19
N GLY A 207 -2.63 -1.29 8.66
CA GLY A 207 -2.80 0.10 9.03
C GLY A 207 -3.69 0.27 10.25
N ASN A 208 -3.51 -0.52 11.30
CA ASN A 208 -4.27 -0.41 12.55
C ASN A 208 -3.37 0.08 13.68
N ALA A 209 -3.91 0.89 14.61
CA ALA A 209 -3.14 1.42 15.73
C ALA A 209 -2.48 0.30 16.54
N GLU A 210 -3.20 -0.79 16.79
CA GLU A 210 -2.71 -1.99 17.50
C GLU A 210 -1.49 -2.62 16.80
N PHE A 211 -1.51 -2.66 15.47
CA PHE A 211 -0.43 -3.19 14.65
C PHE A 211 0.78 -2.25 14.64
N ILE A 212 0.55 -0.99 14.30
CA ILE A 212 1.57 0.06 14.17
C ILE A 212 2.35 0.21 15.48
N ASP A 213 1.64 0.13 16.61
CA ASP A 213 2.19 0.35 17.94
C ASP A 213 3.24 -0.69 18.34
N GLU A 214 3.20 -1.91 17.78
CA GLU A 214 4.24 -2.93 17.98
C GLU A 214 5.60 -2.53 17.39
N PHE A 215 5.62 -1.58 16.44
CA PHE A 215 6.84 -1.05 15.82
C PHE A 215 7.37 0.23 16.48
N SER A 216 6.76 0.67 17.59
CA SER A 216 7.16 1.87 18.30
C SER A 216 8.62 1.81 18.76
N GLY A 217 9.45 2.72 18.24
CA GLY A 217 10.88 2.76 18.53
C GLY A 217 11.74 1.83 17.68
N THR A 218 11.16 1.09 16.74
CA THR A 218 11.88 0.12 15.88
C THR A 218 12.31 0.73 14.56
N ILE A 219 11.43 1.51 13.92
CA ILE A 219 11.64 2.07 12.59
C ILE A 219 11.23 3.55 12.54
N PRO A 220 11.78 4.39 11.64
CA PRO A 220 11.39 5.79 11.52
C PRO A 220 10.09 6.04 10.77
N TYR A 221 9.88 5.35 9.63
CA TYR A 221 8.72 5.58 8.76
C TYR A 221 7.98 4.28 8.46
N PHE A 222 6.70 4.26 8.79
CA PHE A 222 5.82 3.11 8.62
C PHE A 222 4.82 3.40 7.50
N VAL A 223 4.62 2.44 6.60
CA VAL A 223 3.62 2.50 5.54
C VAL A 223 2.75 1.25 5.61
N ALA A 224 1.44 1.41 5.48
CA ALA A 224 0.48 0.30 5.54
C ALA A 224 -0.88 0.68 4.94
N SER A 225 -1.75 -0.31 4.81
CA SER A 225 -3.16 -0.15 4.45
C SER A 225 -4.05 -0.52 5.63
N GLN A 226 -5.03 0.32 5.97
CA GLN A 226 -6.06 -0.05 6.94
C GLN A 226 -6.93 -1.20 6.43
N ARG A 227 -7.07 -1.33 5.11
CA ARG A 227 -7.93 -2.31 4.45
C ARG A 227 -7.14 -3.43 3.78
N GLU A 228 -7.88 -4.34 3.17
CA GLU A 228 -7.41 -5.26 2.16
C GLU A 228 -6.49 -4.54 1.15
N THR A 229 -5.39 -5.19 0.81
CA THR A 229 -4.47 -4.73 -0.25
C THR A 229 -4.73 -5.54 -1.52
N PRO A 230 -4.64 -4.93 -2.70
CA PRO A 230 -4.64 -5.67 -3.96
C PRO A 230 -3.56 -6.77 -3.99
N TYR A 231 -3.88 -7.93 -4.55
CA TYR A 231 -2.93 -9.03 -4.76
C TYR A 231 -1.72 -8.62 -5.61
N ALA A 232 -1.92 -7.67 -6.52
CA ALA A 232 -0.86 -7.23 -7.42
C ALA A 232 0.26 -6.43 -6.69
N GLY A 233 -0.03 -5.92 -5.49
CA GLY A 233 0.94 -5.29 -4.59
C GLY A 233 1.56 -3.98 -5.08
N LEU A 234 2.74 -3.65 -4.56
CA LEU A 234 3.42 -2.38 -4.77
C LEU A 234 3.79 -2.16 -6.26
N PRO A 235 3.43 -1.02 -6.87
CA PRO A 235 3.78 -0.74 -8.26
C PRO A 235 5.29 -0.45 -8.40
N PHE A 236 6.08 -1.50 -8.62
CA PHE A 236 7.54 -1.41 -8.65
C PHE A 236 8.08 -0.48 -9.74
N ARG A 237 7.39 -0.34 -10.89
CA ARG A 237 7.86 0.51 -11.98
C ARG A 237 7.96 2.00 -11.59
N PRO A 238 6.88 2.66 -11.10
CA PRO A 238 6.97 4.04 -10.62
C PRO A 238 7.84 4.15 -9.36
N LEU A 239 7.89 3.12 -8.51
CA LEU A 239 8.78 3.12 -7.35
C LEU A 239 10.25 3.19 -7.76
N LEU A 240 10.71 2.30 -8.62
CA LEU A 240 12.10 2.26 -9.09
C LEU A 240 12.47 3.56 -9.81
N LYS A 241 11.54 4.12 -10.60
CA LYS A 241 11.71 5.44 -11.22
C LYS A 241 11.90 6.53 -10.17
N PHE A 242 11.09 6.54 -9.11
CA PHE A 242 11.22 7.51 -8.01
C PHE A 242 12.52 7.33 -7.23
N LEU A 243 12.89 6.09 -6.88
CA LEU A 243 14.15 5.81 -6.16
C LEU A 243 15.40 6.21 -6.96
N SER A 244 15.33 6.17 -8.30
CA SER A 244 16.43 6.64 -9.16
C SER A 244 16.76 8.13 -9.00
N SER A 245 15.82 8.94 -8.49
CA SER A 245 16.08 10.35 -8.17
C SER A 245 16.71 10.56 -6.79
N ARG A 246 17.06 9.48 -6.08
CA ARG A 246 17.72 9.52 -4.75
C ARG A 246 16.92 10.28 -3.69
N PRO A 247 15.63 9.95 -3.50
CA PRO A 247 14.80 10.61 -2.51
C PRO A 247 15.33 10.35 -1.10
N SER A 248 15.07 11.26 -0.16
CA SER A 248 15.28 10.95 1.25
C SER A 248 14.25 9.91 1.72
N PRO A 249 14.48 9.21 2.85
CA PRO A 249 13.48 8.30 3.39
C PRO A 249 12.12 8.94 3.71
N LEU A 250 12.12 10.22 4.10
CA LEU A 250 10.88 10.98 4.30
C LEU A 250 10.14 11.20 2.97
N ASP A 251 10.87 11.56 1.90
CA ASP A 251 10.28 11.78 0.58
C ASP A 251 9.71 10.48 0.02
N LEU A 252 10.39 9.36 0.24
CA LEU A 252 9.88 8.04 -0.11
C LEU A 252 8.60 7.70 0.65
N ALA A 253 8.60 7.84 1.99
CA ALA A 253 7.40 7.61 2.79
C ALA A 253 6.23 8.50 2.33
N LYS A 254 6.47 9.79 2.02
CA LYS A 254 5.44 10.67 1.45
C LYS A 254 4.91 10.24 0.07
N ALA A 255 5.76 9.59 -0.73
CA ALA A 255 5.43 9.23 -2.10
C ALA A 255 4.62 7.93 -2.20
N ILE A 256 4.90 6.94 -1.36
CA ILE A 256 4.32 5.59 -1.47
C ILE A 256 2.78 5.61 -1.47
N PRO A 257 2.06 6.24 -0.53
CA PRO A 257 0.59 6.19 -0.53
C PRO A 257 -0.04 6.65 -1.83
N GLY A 258 0.39 7.83 -2.30
CA GLY A 258 -0.13 8.40 -3.54
C GLY A 258 0.24 7.57 -4.78
N MET A 259 1.42 6.94 -4.78
CA MET A 259 1.87 6.06 -5.86
C MET A 259 1.05 4.77 -5.90
N TYR A 260 0.92 4.09 -4.76
CA TYR A 260 0.18 2.85 -4.60
C TYR A 260 -1.27 3.02 -5.03
N VAL A 261 -1.98 3.94 -4.38
CA VAL A 261 -3.38 4.22 -4.69
C VAL A 261 -3.59 4.68 -6.13
N SER A 262 -2.67 5.44 -6.72
CA SER A 262 -2.79 5.85 -8.12
C SER A 262 -2.64 4.70 -9.11
N ALA A 263 -1.88 3.66 -8.75
CA ALA A 263 -1.67 2.51 -9.62
C ALA A 263 -2.91 1.62 -9.68
N PHE A 264 -3.70 1.60 -8.60
CA PHE A 264 -4.97 0.87 -8.49
C PHE A 264 -6.21 1.74 -8.74
N ALA A 265 -6.04 3.06 -8.89
CA ALA A 265 -7.11 3.94 -9.33
C ALA A 265 -7.64 3.52 -10.71
N ARG A 266 -8.84 3.96 -11.08
CA ARG A 266 -9.39 3.78 -12.43
C ARG A 266 -8.41 4.36 -13.46
N ASP A 267 -8.09 3.56 -14.48
CA ASP A 267 -7.08 3.86 -15.50
C ASP A 267 -5.63 3.81 -14.99
N GLY A 268 -5.41 3.37 -13.75
CA GLY A 268 -4.10 3.10 -13.18
C GLY A 268 -3.43 1.88 -13.82
N GLU A 269 -2.10 1.79 -13.74
CA GLU A 269 -1.34 0.74 -14.45
C GLU A 269 -1.63 -0.67 -13.93
N MET A 270 -2.06 -0.81 -12.67
CA MET A 270 -2.36 -2.10 -12.02
C MET A 270 -3.86 -2.41 -12.01
N SER A 271 -4.74 -1.45 -12.33
CA SER A 271 -6.20 -1.65 -12.26
C SER A 271 -6.69 -2.74 -13.23
N ALA A 272 -5.98 -2.94 -14.35
CA ALA A 272 -6.30 -3.99 -15.31
C ALA A 272 -5.79 -5.37 -14.87
N GLU A 273 -4.71 -5.43 -14.08
CA GLU A 273 -4.09 -6.68 -13.62
C GLU A 273 -4.93 -7.32 -12.49
N GLU A 274 -5.60 -6.51 -11.66
CA GLU A 274 -6.54 -6.95 -10.59
C GLU A 274 -7.93 -7.37 -11.11
N GLY A 275 -8.32 -6.96 -12.32
CA GLY A 275 -9.65 -7.24 -12.87
C GLY A 275 -10.80 -6.44 -12.25
N GLU A 276 -10.64 -5.85 -11.05
CA GLU A 276 -11.65 -5.00 -10.41
C GLU A 276 -11.05 -3.76 -9.70
N TYR A 277 -11.81 -2.66 -9.67
CA TYR A 277 -11.48 -1.46 -8.91
C TYR A 277 -12.08 -1.56 -7.50
N GLY A 278 -11.23 -1.86 -6.51
CA GLY A 278 -11.58 -1.92 -5.10
C GLY A 278 -11.27 -0.64 -4.33
N VAL A 279 -11.69 -0.59 -3.07
CA VAL A 279 -11.26 0.47 -2.14
C VAL A 279 -9.83 0.15 -1.68
N VAL A 280 -8.85 0.88 -2.20
CA VAL A 280 -7.46 0.82 -1.76
C VAL A 280 -7.15 2.00 -0.88
N THR A 281 -6.53 1.73 0.28
CA THR A 281 -6.06 2.77 1.20
C THR A 281 -4.59 2.59 1.50
N THR A 282 -3.88 3.69 1.70
CA THR A 282 -2.50 3.62 2.16
C THR A 282 -2.18 4.85 2.99
N VAL A 283 -1.42 4.66 4.06
CA VAL A 283 -0.98 5.73 4.93
C VAL A 283 0.51 5.64 5.17
N SER A 284 1.13 6.78 5.50
CA SER A 284 2.52 6.83 5.96
C SER A 284 2.63 7.63 7.25
N ILE A 285 3.35 7.05 8.20
CA ILE A 285 3.44 7.49 9.59
C ILE A 285 4.90 7.76 9.96
N ASP A 286 5.13 8.86 10.68
CA ASP A 286 6.37 9.20 11.36
C ASP A 286 6.36 8.58 12.76
N MET A 287 7.00 7.42 12.90
CA MET A 287 7.03 6.67 14.16
C MET A 287 7.75 7.41 15.28
N ARG A 288 8.59 8.41 14.95
CA ARG A 288 9.24 9.27 15.96
C ARG A 288 8.25 10.20 16.65
N LYS A 289 7.08 10.42 16.06
CA LYS A 289 5.99 11.24 16.61
C LYS A 289 4.83 10.39 17.14
N TRP A 290 4.86 9.09 16.88
CA TRP A 290 3.81 8.15 17.31
C TRP A 290 3.64 8.13 18.83
N GLU A 291 4.73 8.18 19.60
CA GLU A 291 4.67 8.18 21.08
C GLU A 291 3.82 9.34 21.63
N ASN A 292 3.96 10.54 21.08
CA ASN A 292 3.16 11.69 21.52
C ASN A 292 1.66 11.49 21.24
N PHE A 293 1.34 10.81 20.14
CA PHE A 293 -0.03 10.42 19.81
C PHE A 293 -0.54 9.38 20.81
N VAL A 294 0.23 8.32 21.09
CA VAL A 294 -0.12 7.27 22.07
C VAL A 294 -0.45 7.87 23.45
N LEU A 295 0.37 8.80 23.93
CA LEU A 295 0.13 9.50 25.20
C LEU A 295 -1.16 10.32 25.17
N SER A 296 -1.39 11.08 24.10
CA SER A 296 -2.60 11.88 23.93
C SER A 296 -3.85 10.99 23.81
N PHE A 297 -3.73 9.85 23.15
CA PHE A 297 -4.81 8.88 23.01
C PHE A 297 -5.13 8.20 24.34
N LYS A 298 -4.12 7.89 25.17
CA LYS A 298 -4.33 7.38 26.53
C LYS A 298 -5.17 8.34 27.39
N GLU A 299 -4.89 9.64 27.34
CA GLU A 299 -5.68 10.66 28.03
C GLU A 299 -7.15 10.64 27.55
N LEU A 300 -7.36 10.51 26.23
CA LEU A 300 -8.68 10.36 25.66
C LEU A 300 -9.39 9.10 26.17
N VAL A 301 -8.72 7.95 26.20
CA VAL A 301 -9.30 6.70 26.73
C VAL A 301 -9.76 6.87 28.18
N GLY A 302 -8.98 7.55 29.01
CA GLY A 302 -9.38 7.93 30.36
C GLY A 302 -10.66 8.77 30.38
N SER A 303 -10.72 9.82 29.55
CA SER A 303 -11.90 10.68 29.44
C SER A 303 -13.14 9.92 28.94
N LEU A 304 -13.00 9.04 27.95
CA LEU A 304 -14.10 8.21 27.44
C LEU A 304 -14.63 7.27 28.53
N ARG A 305 -13.75 6.69 29.33
CA ARG A 305 -14.12 5.86 30.48
C ARG A 305 -14.96 6.63 31.49
N ASP A 306 -14.53 7.84 31.84
CA ASP A 306 -15.25 8.72 32.79
C ASP A 306 -16.65 9.12 32.28
N HIS A 307 -16.88 9.04 30.96
CA HIS A 307 -18.16 9.36 30.31
C HIS A 307 -18.99 8.12 29.94
N ASN A 308 -18.74 6.96 30.55
CA ASN A 308 -19.49 5.72 30.30
C ASN A 308 -19.53 5.33 28.81
N PHE A 309 -18.41 5.53 28.11
CA PHE A 309 -18.33 5.22 26.68
C PHE A 309 -18.57 3.73 26.39
N ARG A 310 -18.18 2.85 27.30
CA ARG A 310 -18.42 1.41 27.20
C ARG A 310 -19.91 1.08 27.18
N GLU A 311 -20.69 1.71 28.05
CA GLU A 311 -22.14 1.58 28.11
C GLU A 311 -22.78 2.13 26.83
N THR A 312 -22.23 3.22 26.28
CA THR A 312 -22.64 3.76 24.97
C THR A 312 -22.40 2.75 23.85
N LEU A 313 -21.22 2.10 23.81
CA LEU A 313 -20.92 1.05 22.84
C LEU A 313 -21.88 -0.14 22.96
N ARG A 314 -22.21 -0.58 24.18
CA ARG A 314 -23.18 -1.65 24.42
C ARG A 314 -24.59 -1.28 23.97
N ALA A 315 -25.02 -0.05 24.24
CA ALA A 315 -26.37 0.43 23.92
C ALA A 315 -26.54 0.73 22.42
N GLU A 316 -25.49 1.17 21.74
CA GLU A 316 -25.51 1.61 20.35
C GLU A 316 -24.39 0.95 19.51
N PRO A 317 -24.34 -0.38 19.37
CA PRO A 317 -23.25 -1.07 18.66
C PRO A 317 -23.12 -0.61 17.19
N MET A 318 -24.22 -0.16 16.58
CA MET A 318 -24.25 0.32 15.20
C MET A 318 -23.81 1.79 15.03
N LYS A 319 -23.52 2.51 16.13
CA LYS A 319 -23.14 3.93 16.10
C LYS A 319 -21.90 4.20 15.23
N PHE A 320 -21.02 3.21 15.16
CA PHE A 320 -19.73 3.30 14.48
C PHE A 320 -19.61 2.44 13.21
N ALA A 321 -20.57 1.55 12.95
CA ALA A 321 -20.56 0.60 11.82
C ALA A 321 -20.42 1.26 10.43
N ALA A 322 -20.71 2.54 10.36
CA ALA A 322 -20.70 3.33 9.15
C ALA A 322 -19.29 3.70 8.64
N PHE A 323 -18.29 3.64 9.51
CA PHE A 323 -16.90 3.92 9.19
C PHE A 323 -15.96 2.83 9.74
N THR A 324 -16.52 1.63 9.94
CA THR A 324 -15.74 0.41 10.10
C THR A 324 -15.42 -0.20 8.75
N ASP A 325 -14.27 -0.86 8.64
CA ASP A 325 -14.01 -1.82 7.58
C ASP A 325 -14.73 -3.16 7.85
N MET A 326 -14.45 -4.18 7.02
CA MET A 326 -15.07 -5.50 7.13
C MET A 326 -14.62 -6.29 8.37
N ASP A 327 -13.52 -5.90 9.00
CA ASP A 327 -12.99 -6.50 10.23
C ASP A 327 -13.37 -5.70 11.49
N PHE A 328 -14.36 -4.80 11.37
CA PHE A 328 -14.81 -3.91 12.43
C PHE A 328 -13.72 -2.95 12.96
N ASN A 329 -12.68 -2.66 12.18
CA ASN A 329 -11.77 -1.58 12.52
C ASN A 329 -12.39 -0.25 12.09
N ILE A 330 -12.63 0.63 13.05
CA ILE A 330 -13.06 2.00 12.74
C ILE A 330 -11.91 2.81 12.19
N ASP A 331 -12.19 3.69 11.25
CA ASP A 331 -11.23 4.75 10.94
C ASP A 331 -10.97 5.64 12.16
N LEU A 332 -9.72 5.69 12.58
CA LEU A 332 -9.27 6.41 13.76
C LEU A 332 -9.52 7.92 13.65
N ILE A 333 -9.32 8.50 12.47
CA ILE A 333 -9.48 9.94 12.27
C ILE A 333 -10.96 10.33 12.37
N GLU A 334 -11.82 9.55 11.72
CA GLU A 334 -13.26 9.73 11.74
C GLU A 334 -13.83 9.48 13.14
N PHE A 335 -13.33 8.47 13.84
CA PHE A 335 -13.64 8.25 15.24
C PHE A 335 -13.39 9.50 16.06
N LEU A 336 -12.16 10.03 16.03
CA LEU A 336 -11.75 11.21 16.78
C LEU A 336 -12.58 12.45 16.43
N LYS A 337 -12.97 12.62 15.16
CA LYS A 337 -13.89 13.69 14.71
C LYS A 337 -15.25 13.58 15.40
N ARG A 338 -15.80 12.37 15.50
CA ARG A 338 -17.18 12.12 15.97
C ARG A 338 -17.35 12.08 17.48
N ILE A 339 -16.37 11.58 18.22
CA ILE A 339 -16.42 11.57 19.69
C ILE A 339 -16.02 12.92 20.31
N SER A 340 -15.49 13.82 19.48
CA SER A 340 -15.22 15.23 19.78
C SER A 340 -14.45 15.51 21.07
N SER A 341 -13.13 15.66 20.93
CA SER A 341 -12.47 16.82 21.54
C SER A 341 -11.77 17.61 20.43
N GLN A 342 -12.32 18.79 20.10
CA GLN A 342 -11.73 19.66 19.07
C GLN A 342 -10.27 20.00 19.37
N GLU A 343 -9.89 20.01 20.64
CA GLU A 343 -8.51 20.23 21.07
C GLU A 343 -7.56 19.09 20.70
N LEU A 344 -7.97 17.82 20.83
CA LEU A 344 -7.14 16.70 20.41
C LEU A 344 -7.02 16.65 18.88
N LEU A 345 -8.11 16.92 18.15
CA LEU A 345 -8.07 17.02 16.68
C LEU A 345 -7.15 18.14 16.17
N LYS A 346 -7.20 19.32 16.80
CA LYS A 346 -6.30 20.45 16.49
C LYS A 346 -4.83 20.12 16.76
N LYS A 347 -4.55 19.37 17.84
CA LYS A 347 -3.19 18.92 18.16
C LYS A 347 -2.70 17.81 17.24
N LEU A 348 -3.59 16.90 16.85
CA LEU A 348 -3.21 15.64 16.22
C LEU A 348 -3.24 15.65 14.69
N ILE A 349 -4.24 16.26 14.04
CA ILE A 349 -4.59 15.77 12.68
C ILE A 349 -4.72 16.85 11.62
N TYR A 350 -5.20 18.07 11.87
CA TYR A 350 -5.53 18.91 10.71
C TYR A 350 -5.66 20.41 10.98
N ASN A 351 -5.18 21.20 10.03
CA ASN A 351 -5.54 22.61 9.84
C ASN A 351 -5.98 22.90 8.39
N SER A 352 -6.19 21.87 7.56
CA SER A 352 -6.24 22.06 6.11
C SER A 352 -7.61 22.56 5.63
N ALA A 353 -7.56 23.67 4.90
CA ALA A 353 -8.64 24.22 4.10
C ALA A 353 -8.95 23.40 2.83
N GLU A 354 -8.26 22.28 2.61
CA GLU A 354 -8.38 21.40 1.44
C GLU A 354 -8.82 19.99 1.83
N SER A 355 -9.82 19.89 2.72
CA SER A 355 -10.47 18.59 2.87
C SER A 355 -11.09 18.19 1.53
N PRO A 356 -10.87 16.94 1.05
CA PRO A 356 -11.61 16.38 -0.08
C PRO A 356 -13.14 16.43 0.12
N ASP A 357 -13.57 16.71 1.34
CA ASP A 357 -14.93 16.97 1.79
C ASP A 357 -15.36 18.44 1.66
N SER A 358 -14.82 19.21 0.70
CA SER A 358 -15.22 20.62 0.52
C SER A 358 -16.75 20.72 0.56
N VAL A 359 -17.26 21.23 1.68
CA VAL A 359 -18.70 21.27 1.94
C VAL A 359 -19.28 22.28 0.97
N LEU A 360 -20.15 21.83 0.09
CA LEU A 360 -20.94 22.72 -0.73
C LEU A 360 -22.08 23.25 0.13
N THR A 361 -22.11 24.56 0.31
CA THR A 361 -23.30 25.27 0.76
C THR A 361 -24.14 25.59 -0.47
N LEU A 362 -25.34 25.03 -0.53
CA LEU A 362 -26.33 25.27 -1.56
C LEU A 362 -27.45 26.12 -0.97
N ASP A 363 -27.53 27.38 -1.41
CA ASP A 363 -28.58 28.31 -1.01
C ASP A 363 -29.99 27.79 -1.36
N ARG A 364 -30.99 28.32 -0.64
CA ARG A 364 -32.43 28.03 -0.81
C ARG A 364 -32.85 27.83 -2.28
N GLY A 365 -33.67 26.80 -2.53
CA GLY A 365 -34.42 26.65 -3.79
C GLY A 365 -34.34 25.26 -4.44
N ASP A 366 -34.90 25.16 -5.65
CA ASP A 366 -34.84 23.97 -6.49
C ASP A 366 -33.41 23.78 -7.03
N PHE A 367 -32.60 22.98 -6.33
CA PHE A 367 -31.34 22.50 -6.89
C PHE A 367 -31.40 21.01 -7.23
N GLN A 368 -30.61 20.64 -8.24
CA GLN A 368 -30.35 19.25 -8.63
C GLN A 368 -28.85 19.02 -8.58
N LEU A 369 -28.44 18.01 -7.82
CA LEU A 369 -27.09 17.49 -7.86
C LEU A 369 -27.08 16.28 -8.79
N LEU A 370 -26.26 16.31 -9.83
CA LEU A 370 -26.04 15.15 -10.70
C LEU A 370 -24.62 14.67 -10.47
N ILE A 371 -24.49 13.60 -9.71
CA ILE A 371 -23.20 12.96 -9.43
C ILE A 371 -23.00 11.90 -10.51
N GLN A 372 -21.92 12.00 -11.30
CA GLN A 372 -21.58 10.96 -12.26
C GLN A 372 -21.37 9.66 -11.50
N ALA A 373 -22.19 8.66 -11.81
CA ALA A 373 -22.10 7.36 -11.18
C ALA A 373 -20.85 6.61 -11.66
N ASP A 374 -20.38 5.68 -10.83
CA ASP A 374 -19.35 4.75 -11.22
C ASP A 374 -19.88 3.85 -12.36
N GLU A 375 -19.19 3.87 -13.51
CA GLU A 375 -19.57 3.08 -14.67
C GLU A 375 -19.41 1.57 -14.42
N ILE A 376 -18.54 1.18 -13.48
CA ILE A 376 -18.32 -0.22 -13.08
C ILE A 376 -19.52 -0.70 -12.24
N LEU A 377 -19.89 0.05 -11.20
CA LEU A 377 -21.05 -0.29 -10.36
C LEU A 377 -22.35 -0.35 -11.18
N TRP A 378 -22.49 0.51 -12.19
CA TRP A 378 -23.65 0.49 -13.09
C TRP A 378 -23.73 -0.76 -13.97
N GLN A 379 -22.59 -1.32 -14.41
CA GLN A 379 -22.57 -2.50 -15.27
C GLN A 379 -22.91 -3.78 -14.50
N ASN A 380 -22.60 -3.81 -13.20
CA ASN A 380 -22.70 -5.03 -12.38
C ASN A 380 -23.97 -5.12 -11.52
N LEU A 381 -24.78 -4.04 -11.45
CA LEU A 381 -25.97 -3.97 -10.60
C LEU A 381 -27.23 -3.66 -11.42
N SER A 382 -28.37 -4.15 -10.95
CA SER A 382 -29.65 -3.64 -11.42
C SER A 382 -29.77 -2.14 -11.07
N SER A 383 -30.56 -1.39 -11.84
CA SER A 383 -30.75 0.04 -11.58
C SER A 383 -31.30 0.34 -10.18
N GLU A 384 -32.06 -0.59 -9.60
CA GLU A 384 -32.61 -0.48 -8.24
C GLU A 384 -31.51 -0.68 -7.18
N LYS A 385 -30.74 -1.76 -7.28
CA LYS A 385 -29.65 -2.05 -6.32
C LYS A 385 -28.56 -0.99 -6.39
N PHE A 386 -28.26 -0.47 -7.59
CA PHE A 386 -27.35 0.67 -7.77
C PHE A 386 -27.89 1.92 -7.07
N LEU A 387 -29.17 2.25 -7.25
CA LEU A 387 -29.79 3.44 -6.63
C LEU A 387 -29.78 3.33 -5.11
N GLU A 388 -30.07 2.15 -4.56
CA GLU A 388 -30.04 1.88 -3.12
C GLU A 388 -28.64 2.05 -2.54
N ASP A 389 -27.63 1.43 -3.15
CA ASP A 389 -26.22 1.56 -2.72
C ASP A 389 -25.74 3.01 -2.81
N ALA A 390 -25.98 3.69 -3.94
CA ALA A 390 -25.56 5.07 -4.14
C ALA A 390 -26.27 6.04 -3.17
N ARG A 391 -27.56 5.81 -2.87
CA ARG A 391 -28.32 6.55 -1.85
C ARG A 391 -27.72 6.31 -0.46
N SER A 392 -27.50 5.06 -0.09
CA SER A 392 -26.94 4.68 1.21
C SER A 392 -25.60 5.38 1.44
N ARG A 393 -24.68 5.28 0.47
CA ARG A 393 -23.37 5.94 0.50
C ARG A 393 -23.50 7.46 0.61
N PHE A 394 -24.38 8.08 -0.18
CA PHE A 394 -24.56 9.54 -0.13
C PHE A 394 -25.05 10.02 1.23
N LEU A 395 -26.05 9.34 1.79
CA LEU A 395 -26.62 9.71 3.09
C LEU A 395 -25.60 9.49 4.20
N GLU A 396 -24.87 8.37 4.15
CA GLU A 396 -23.81 8.06 5.10
C GLU A 396 -22.69 9.12 5.08
N MET A 397 -22.23 9.51 3.88
CA MET A 397 -21.27 10.59 3.67
C MET A 397 -21.69 11.94 4.24
N ASN A 398 -22.98 12.16 4.41
CA ASN A 398 -23.56 13.44 4.77
C ASN A 398 -24.33 13.40 6.08
N LYS A 399 -24.26 12.32 6.86
CA LYS A 399 -25.11 12.14 8.04
C LYS A 399 -24.88 13.17 9.15
N ASP A 400 -23.71 13.81 9.17
CA ASP A 400 -23.35 14.92 10.05
C ASP A 400 -23.82 16.29 9.51
N LEU A 401 -24.19 16.37 8.23
CA LEU A 401 -24.64 17.60 7.56
C LEU A 401 -26.13 17.59 7.22
N ILE A 402 -26.73 16.40 7.10
CA ILE A 402 -28.13 16.17 6.74
C ILE A 402 -28.88 15.67 7.98
N THR A 403 -29.76 16.52 8.51
CA THR A 403 -30.63 16.19 9.65
C THR A 403 -31.92 15.45 9.26
N SER A 404 -32.36 15.62 8.01
CA SER A 404 -33.61 15.07 7.47
C SER A 404 -33.38 14.35 6.13
N PRO A 405 -32.84 13.11 6.14
CA PRO A 405 -32.57 12.34 4.92
C PRO A 405 -33.81 12.03 4.08
N GLU A 406 -34.99 11.99 4.70
CA GLU A 406 -36.30 11.83 4.06
C GLU A 406 -36.67 12.98 3.12
N ASN A 407 -36.03 14.15 3.29
CA ASN A 407 -36.21 15.29 2.42
C ASN A 407 -35.49 15.12 1.08
N PHE A 408 -34.75 14.03 0.83
CA PHE A 408 -34.04 13.84 -0.43
C PHE A 408 -34.78 12.88 -1.35
N THR A 409 -34.81 13.24 -2.64
CA THR A 409 -35.18 12.32 -3.71
C THR A 409 -33.95 11.91 -4.47
N PHE A 410 -33.87 10.61 -4.77
CA PHE A 410 -32.77 10.00 -5.50
C PHE A 410 -33.33 9.37 -6.77
N LYS A 411 -32.72 9.66 -7.92
CA LYS A 411 -33.09 9.08 -9.22
C LYS A 411 -31.83 8.79 -10.03
N ILE A 412 -31.89 7.79 -10.90
CA ILE A 412 -30.86 7.58 -11.92
C ILE A 412 -31.26 8.31 -13.20
N LYS A 413 -30.36 9.13 -13.72
CA LYS A 413 -30.50 9.79 -15.03
C LYS A 413 -29.36 9.38 -15.95
N ILE A 414 -29.70 8.91 -17.15
CA ILE A 414 -28.71 8.65 -18.19
C ILE A 414 -28.48 9.92 -19.00
N ARG A 415 -27.25 10.41 -19.06
CA ARG A 415 -26.85 11.53 -19.92
C ARG A 415 -25.62 11.16 -20.72
N HIS A 416 -25.69 11.28 -22.05
CA HIS A 416 -24.60 10.89 -22.95
C HIS A 416 -24.07 9.47 -22.68
N ARG A 417 -24.99 8.51 -22.48
CA ARG A 417 -24.69 7.10 -22.13
C ARG A 417 -24.00 6.89 -20.78
N LYS A 418 -23.87 7.92 -19.94
CA LYS A 418 -23.33 7.81 -18.59
C LYS A 418 -24.43 7.92 -17.54
N PRO A 419 -24.47 7.04 -16.53
CA PRO A 419 -25.39 7.17 -15.42
C PRO A 419 -24.99 8.33 -14.50
N TYR A 420 -25.99 9.05 -14.01
CA TYR A 420 -25.86 10.07 -12.98
C TYR A 420 -26.85 9.76 -11.86
N LEU A 421 -26.39 9.81 -10.62
CA LEU A 421 -27.28 9.92 -9.47
C LEU A 421 -27.76 11.37 -9.37
N GLU A 422 -29.04 11.56 -9.66
CA GLU A 422 -29.74 12.81 -9.39
C GLU A 422 -30.22 12.83 -7.94
N ILE A 423 -29.84 13.87 -7.23
CA ILE A 423 -30.27 14.17 -5.87
C ILE A 423 -30.98 15.51 -5.87
N SER A 424 -32.20 15.54 -5.35
CA SER A 424 -32.98 16.78 -5.21
C SER A 424 -33.60 16.84 -3.81
N PRO A 425 -33.32 17.87 -3.00
CA PRO A 425 -33.94 18.04 -1.71
C PRO A 425 -35.41 18.43 -1.87
N ARG A 426 -36.16 18.32 -0.78
CA ARG A 426 -37.54 18.75 -0.59
C ARG A 426 -37.53 19.65 0.62
N GLY A 427 -37.68 20.94 0.42
CA GLY A 427 -37.81 21.89 1.52
C GLY A 427 -37.06 23.21 1.30
N PRO A 428 -37.33 24.19 2.17
CA PRO A 428 -36.85 25.57 2.00
C PRO A 428 -35.47 25.82 2.63
N GLU A 429 -34.78 24.81 3.15
CA GLU A 429 -33.56 24.98 3.94
C GLU A 429 -32.31 25.09 3.07
N THR A 430 -31.36 25.93 3.50
CA THR A 430 -30.00 25.94 2.96
C THR A 430 -29.35 24.63 3.31
N LEU A 431 -28.74 23.96 2.33
CA LEU A 431 -28.13 22.66 2.55
C LEU A 431 -26.60 22.75 2.51
N GLN A 432 -25.96 22.09 3.47
CA GLN A 432 -24.55 21.77 3.41
C GLN A 432 -24.39 20.30 3.05
N LEU A 433 -23.54 19.99 2.07
CA LEU A 433 -23.29 18.61 1.66
C LEU A 433 -21.89 18.42 1.08
N ARG A 434 -21.37 17.19 1.20
CA ARG A 434 -20.25 16.64 0.45
C ARG A 434 -20.78 16.08 -0.86
N PRO A 435 -20.42 16.66 -2.03
CA PRO A 435 -21.10 16.36 -3.28
C PRO A 435 -20.57 15.15 -4.03
N TRP A 436 -19.52 14.52 -3.51
CA TRP A 436 -18.78 13.47 -4.19
C TRP A 436 -19.26 12.12 -3.70
N LEU A 437 -19.47 11.19 -4.62
CA LEU A 437 -19.55 9.78 -4.30
C LEU A 437 -18.21 9.09 -4.62
N PRO A 438 -17.92 7.95 -3.98
CA PRO A 438 -17.01 6.95 -4.52
C PRO A 438 -17.03 6.81 -6.05
N GLY A 439 -15.86 6.85 -6.69
CA GLY A 439 -15.69 6.72 -8.14
C GLY A 439 -16.24 7.87 -9.00
N SER A 440 -16.76 8.95 -8.40
CA SER A 440 -17.33 10.09 -9.13
C SER A 440 -16.27 11.13 -9.52
N ARG A 441 -16.09 11.33 -10.84
CA ARG A 441 -15.16 12.35 -11.39
C ARG A 441 -15.85 13.68 -11.68
N LYS A 442 -17.17 13.70 -11.72
CA LYS A 442 -17.94 14.88 -12.11
C LYS A 442 -19.20 15.02 -11.29
N VAL A 443 -19.39 16.21 -10.74
CA VAL A 443 -20.63 16.65 -10.11
C VAL A 443 -21.15 17.83 -10.90
N ILE A 444 -22.44 17.81 -11.20
CA ILE A 444 -23.13 18.96 -11.78
C ILE A 444 -24.11 19.46 -10.74
N VAL A 445 -23.92 20.69 -10.28
CA VAL A 445 -24.88 21.42 -9.47
C VAL A 445 -25.73 22.26 -10.41
N VAL A 446 -27.04 22.08 -10.40
CA VAL A 446 -28.00 22.96 -11.07
C VAL A 446 -28.77 23.67 -9.98
N GLN A 447 -28.70 24.99 -9.90
CA GLN A 447 -29.40 25.79 -8.89
C GLN A 447 -29.94 27.05 -9.55
N ASN A 448 -31.23 27.35 -9.39
CA ASN A 448 -31.87 28.52 -10.02
C ASN A 448 -31.60 28.61 -11.54
N ASN A 449 -31.68 27.46 -12.23
CA ASN A 449 -31.31 27.29 -13.65
C ASN A 449 -29.84 27.58 -14.01
N VAL A 450 -28.98 27.86 -13.03
CA VAL A 450 -27.54 28.03 -13.23
C VAL A 450 -26.85 26.66 -13.03
N LYS A 451 -26.07 26.24 -14.03
CA LYS A 451 -25.34 24.99 -14.01
C LYS A 451 -23.86 25.24 -13.68
N ARG A 452 -23.39 24.67 -12.59
CA ARG A 452 -21.96 24.61 -12.22
C ARG A 452 -21.48 23.16 -12.32
N SER A 453 -20.34 22.93 -12.96
CA SER A 453 -19.70 21.61 -12.96
C SER A 453 -18.46 21.64 -12.08
N LEU A 454 -18.35 20.67 -11.19
CA LEU A 454 -17.15 20.36 -10.44
C LEU A 454 -16.56 19.09 -11.06
N VAL A 455 -15.29 19.12 -11.40
CA VAL A 455 -14.58 17.99 -12.02
C VAL A 455 -13.34 17.70 -11.19
N ARG A 456 -13.08 16.41 -10.98
CA ARG A 456 -11.82 15.93 -10.42
C ARG A 456 -11.03 15.26 -11.54
N ASP A 457 -9.75 15.57 -11.59
CA ASP A 457 -8.83 14.97 -12.56
C ASP A 457 -8.51 13.50 -12.21
N ARG A 458 -8.77 13.11 -10.96
CA ARG A 458 -8.44 11.79 -10.41
C ARG A 458 -9.61 11.24 -9.60
N ASP A 459 -9.76 9.93 -9.64
CA ASP A 459 -10.70 9.15 -8.84
C ASP A 459 -10.09 8.62 -7.55
N TYR A 460 -8.99 9.22 -7.11
CA TYR A 460 -8.41 8.99 -5.79
C TYR A 460 -8.07 10.31 -5.11
N ILE A 461 -7.91 10.26 -3.80
CA ILE A 461 -7.45 11.36 -2.97
C ILE A 461 -6.05 11.00 -2.49
N SER A 462 -5.12 11.95 -2.59
CA SER A 462 -3.81 11.83 -1.98
C SER A 462 -3.53 13.10 -1.20
N LEU A 463 -3.43 12.95 0.12
CA LEU A 463 -3.08 14.03 1.03
C LEU A 463 -1.59 13.93 1.31
N LYS A 464 -0.90 15.01 0.99
CA LYS A 464 0.50 15.23 1.31
C LYS A 464 0.55 16.48 2.18
N ASP A 465 1.55 16.58 3.03
CA ASP A 465 1.82 17.78 3.84
C ASP A 465 0.88 18.00 5.03
N PHE A 466 0.73 16.94 5.82
CA PHE A 466 0.24 17.04 7.19
C PHE A 466 1.09 18.01 8.02
N PRO A 467 0.53 18.62 9.09
CA PRO A 467 1.28 19.51 9.97
C PRO A 467 2.58 18.87 10.48
N GLN A 468 3.63 19.66 10.67
CA GLN A 468 4.91 19.14 11.14
C GLN A 468 4.81 18.43 12.50
N SER A 469 3.83 18.76 13.33
CA SER A 469 3.55 18.07 14.60
C SER A 469 2.85 16.73 14.44
N SER A 470 2.21 16.47 13.30
CA SER A 470 1.44 15.24 13.08
C SER A 470 2.35 14.04 12.87
N PHE A 471 1.92 12.91 13.41
CA PHE A 471 2.51 11.60 13.11
C PHE A 471 2.13 11.12 11.70
N LEU A 472 1.04 11.61 11.12
CA LEU A 472 0.71 11.37 9.72
C LEU A 472 1.62 12.20 8.83
N ILE A 473 2.12 11.61 7.75
CA ILE A 473 2.99 12.30 6.78
C ILE A 473 2.33 12.36 5.39
N ALA A 474 1.66 11.28 5.00
CA ALA A 474 0.89 11.19 3.79
C ALA A 474 -0.22 10.15 3.95
N SER A 475 -1.31 10.33 3.23
CA SER A 475 -2.33 9.30 3.06
C SER A 475 -2.88 9.35 1.65
N ALA A 476 -3.41 8.23 1.20
CA ALA A 476 -4.13 8.16 -0.05
C ALA A 476 -5.25 7.11 0.04
N THR A 477 -6.30 7.33 -0.72
CA THR A 477 -7.42 6.41 -0.83
C THR A 477 -8.07 6.53 -2.20
N THR A 478 -8.40 5.42 -2.83
CA THR A 478 -9.29 5.40 -4.00
C THR A 478 -10.68 5.89 -3.57
N GLN A 479 -11.37 6.66 -4.40
CA GLN A 479 -12.69 7.19 -4.05
C GLN A 479 -13.67 6.01 -3.87
N GLY A 480 -14.22 5.88 -2.67
CA GLY A 480 -14.70 4.57 -2.22
C GLY A 480 -15.18 4.58 -0.79
N ALA A 481 -14.28 5.05 0.06
CA ALA A 481 -14.41 5.02 1.50
C ALA A 481 -14.31 6.46 2.04
N PRO A 482 -15.42 7.19 2.12
CA PRO A 482 -15.45 8.60 2.50
C PRO A 482 -14.97 8.88 3.92
N PHE A 483 -14.61 7.85 4.67
CA PHE A 483 -14.17 7.97 6.05
C PHE A 483 -12.87 7.23 6.33
N ILE A 484 -12.20 6.64 5.34
CA ILE A 484 -11.00 5.83 5.58
C ILE A 484 -9.77 6.62 5.18
N HIS A 485 -9.09 7.15 6.20
CA HIS A 485 -7.84 7.88 6.13
C HIS A 485 -6.62 6.96 6.15
N GLY A 486 -6.84 5.64 6.27
CA GLY A 486 -5.83 4.60 6.19
C GLY A 486 -5.22 4.21 7.54
N ILE A 487 -5.80 4.68 8.66
CA ILE A 487 -5.48 4.16 9.99
C ILE A 487 -6.76 3.75 10.71
N GLY A 488 -6.85 2.45 11.00
CA GLY A 488 -7.92 1.86 11.77
C GLY A 488 -7.60 1.75 13.27
N LEU A 489 -8.64 1.47 14.03
CA LEU A 489 -8.61 1.11 15.44
C LEU A 489 -9.68 0.04 15.64
N ASN A 490 -9.36 -1.05 16.30
CA ASN A 490 -10.33 -2.13 16.44
C ASN A 490 -11.39 -1.75 17.50
N LEU A 491 -12.69 -1.82 17.18
CA LEU A 491 -13.78 -1.55 18.16
C LEU A 491 -14.40 -2.81 18.75
N ASN A 492 -14.26 -3.92 18.05
CA ASN A 492 -14.86 -5.17 18.42
C ASN A 492 -13.89 -6.27 17.99
N PRO A 493 -12.88 -6.57 18.81
CA PRO A 493 -11.94 -7.63 18.50
C PRO A 493 -12.71 -8.93 18.60
N LEU A 494 -13.29 -9.36 17.47
CA LEU A 494 -13.97 -10.63 17.33
C LEU A 494 -12.94 -11.70 17.65
N MET A 495 -13.15 -12.34 18.79
CA MET A 495 -12.34 -13.43 19.27
C MET A 495 -13.27 -14.47 19.85
N ASP A 496 -13.81 -15.27 18.93
CA ASP A 496 -14.31 -16.58 19.27
C ASP A 496 -13.21 -17.63 19.02
N GLU A 497 -13.43 -18.83 19.56
CA GLU A 497 -12.50 -19.96 19.44
C GLU A 497 -12.28 -20.43 17.99
N ASN A 498 -13.12 -19.98 17.03
CA ASN A 498 -13.04 -20.36 15.63
C ASN A 498 -12.17 -19.40 14.80
N GLU A 499 -12.06 -18.14 15.22
CA GLU A 499 -11.13 -17.15 14.65
C GLU A 499 -9.73 -17.18 15.30
N GLU A 500 -9.51 -18.05 16.30
CA GLU A 500 -8.22 -18.24 16.98
C GLU A 500 -7.19 -18.94 16.07
N ARG A 501 -6.40 -18.17 15.33
CA ARG A 501 -5.29 -18.70 14.51
C ARG A 501 -3.91 -18.69 15.16
N GLY A 502 -3.82 -18.57 16.49
CA GLY A 502 -2.49 -18.62 17.10
C GLY A 502 -2.44 -18.58 18.60
N LEU A 503 -1.63 -19.49 19.15
CA LEU A 503 -0.96 -19.30 20.44
C LEU A 503 0.19 -18.32 20.21
N ASP A 504 0.22 -17.20 20.93
CA ASP A 504 1.43 -16.38 20.92
C ASP A 504 2.59 -17.18 21.52
N PRO A 505 3.67 -17.44 20.77
CA PRO A 505 4.79 -18.24 21.26
C PRO A 505 5.56 -17.52 22.38
N LEU A 506 5.42 -16.18 22.52
CA LEU A 506 6.08 -15.44 23.59
C LEU A 506 5.35 -15.53 24.93
N THR A 507 4.02 -15.41 24.95
CA THR A 507 3.24 -15.40 26.20
C THR A 507 2.38 -16.64 26.42
N GLY A 508 2.19 -17.48 25.41
CA GLY A 508 1.26 -18.61 25.46
C GLY A 508 -0.21 -18.19 25.54
N LEU A 509 -0.55 -16.97 25.12
CA LEU A 509 -1.92 -16.45 25.19
C LEU A 509 -2.65 -16.60 23.86
N ARG A 510 -3.98 -16.69 23.93
CA ARG A 510 -4.92 -16.77 22.81
C ARG A 510 -6.09 -15.83 23.04
N GLY A 511 -6.85 -15.58 21.98
CA GLY A 511 -8.13 -14.88 22.08
C GLY A 511 -8.01 -13.54 22.82
N PRO A 512 -9.03 -13.14 23.62
CA PRO A 512 -9.09 -11.87 24.37
C PRO A 512 -7.79 -11.49 25.08
N TYR A 513 -7.11 -12.46 25.68
CA TYR A 513 -5.87 -12.22 26.43
C TYR A 513 -4.69 -11.86 25.53
N PHE A 514 -4.63 -12.41 24.32
CA PHE A 514 -3.59 -12.04 23.35
C PHE A 514 -3.75 -10.58 22.93
N TYR A 515 -4.96 -10.15 22.60
CA TYR A 515 -5.24 -8.76 22.22
C TYR A 515 -4.91 -7.77 23.35
N GLU A 516 -5.27 -8.08 24.59
CA GLU A 516 -4.92 -7.26 25.77
C GLU A 516 -3.41 -7.10 25.94
N MET A 517 -2.63 -8.05 25.43
CA MET A 517 -1.17 -8.04 25.46
C MET A 517 -0.54 -7.42 24.21
N THR A 518 -1.30 -6.80 23.32
CA THR A 518 -0.72 -5.88 22.33
C THR A 518 -0.10 -4.67 23.03
N SER A 519 0.95 -4.12 22.44
CA SER A 519 1.62 -2.91 22.95
C SER A 519 0.63 -1.77 23.12
N TRP A 520 -0.28 -1.60 22.16
CA TRP A 520 -1.27 -0.54 22.15
C TRP A 520 -2.16 -0.63 23.39
N ASN A 521 -2.79 -1.79 23.61
CA ASN A 521 -3.70 -1.96 24.73
C ASN A 521 -3.02 -1.79 26.08
N ARG A 522 -1.81 -2.32 26.27
CA ARG A 522 -1.05 -2.11 27.51
C ARG A 522 -0.73 -0.65 27.77
N ARG A 523 -0.46 0.14 26.72
CA ARG A 523 -0.08 1.54 26.86
C ARG A 523 -1.27 2.45 27.09
N VAL A 524 -2.34 2.29 26.30
CA VAL A 524 -3.46 3.23 26.28
C VAL A 524 -4.69 2.74 27.06
N GLY A 525 -4.81 1.44 27.34
CA GLY A 525 -5.96 0.84 28.02
C GLY A 525 -7.22 0.76 27.14
N TRP A 526 -7.06 0.70 25.82
CA TRP A 526 -8.15 0.68 24.86
C TRP A 526 -8.98 -0.61 24.95
N GLY A 527 -8.32 -1.78 24.96
CA GLY A 527 -8.98 -3.08 25.13
C GLY A 527 -9.91 -3.16 26.34
N ASP A 528 -9.49 -2.60 27.48
CA ASP A 528 -10.32 -2.54 28.71
C ASP A 528 -11.60 -1.72 28.50
N LEU A 529 -11.55 -0.70 27.64
CA LEU A 529 -12.69 0.17 27.35
C LEU A 529 -13.70 -0.52 26.42
N ILE A 530 -13.22 -1.31 25.45
CA ILE A 530 -14.05 -1.84 24.35
C ILE A 530 -14.45 -3.31 24.49
N HIS A 531 -13.77 -4.11 25.31
CA HIS A 531 -14.11 -5.53 25.50
C HIS A 531 -15.45 -5.69 26.21
N LEU A 532 -16.57 -5.71 25.48
CA LEU A 532 -17.91 -5.64 26.07
C LEU A 532 -18.31 -6.86 26.91
N ASN A 533 -17.66 -8.01 26.74
CA ASN A 533 -17.99 -9.28 27.38
C ASN A 533 -17.29 -9.51 28.75
N ARG A 534 -16.48 -8.55 29.22
CA ARG A 534 -16.02 -8.48 30.62
C ARG A 534 -17.00 -7.72 31.50
#